data_AF-A0A2V9TN73-F1
#
_entry.id   AF-A0A2V9TN73-F1
#
_cell.length_a   1.000
_cell.length_b   1.000
_cell.length_c   1.000
_cell.angle_alpha   90.00
_cell.angle_beta   90.00
_cell.angle_gamma   90.00
#
_symmetry.space_group_name_H-M   'P 1'
#
loop_
_entity.id
_entity.type
_entity.pdbx_description
1 polymer ?
#
loop_
_entity_poly.entity_id
_entity_poly.type
_entity_poly.pdbx_seq_one_letter_code
_entity_poly.pdbx_strand_id
1 'polypeptide(L)'
;MLYGLYYAVFVEHQTLDQMGGSLANAFVHAAQRQMADSRAALDAYASVKYDYVRQVDVHSHWIGLAMLMIVLGAAFDRVAFGERLKLWTAWALLAGSVLFPLGVILQTASHGSMFASALAIVGSALVIGALAVTAFGFMREKTAS
;
A
#
# COMPACT_ATOMS: atom_id res chain seq x y z
N MET A 1 -0.22 -1.64 -13.84
CA MET A 1 0.78 -2.65 -14.24
C MET A 1 2.07 -2.05 -14.77
N LEU A 2 2.03 -1.04 -15.66
CA LEU A 2 3.26 -0.42 -16.22
C LEU A 2 4.24 0.12 -15.15
N TYR A 3 3.73 0.79 -14.11
CA TYR A 3 4.56 1.28 -13.01
C TYR A 3 5.28 0.16 -12.25
N GLY A 4 4.57 -0.92 -11.93
CA GLY A 4 5.17 -2.08 -11.24
C GLY A 4 6.20 -2.82 -12.08
N LEU A 5 5.96 -2.95 -13.39
CA LEU A 5 6.92 -3.54 -14.32
C LEU A 5 8.16 -2.66 -14.46
N TYR A 6 7.98 -1.34 -14.64
CA TYR A 6 9.09 -0.38 -14.64
C TYR A 6 9.91 -0.47 -13.35
N TYR A 7 9.22 -0.53 -12.21
CA TYR A 7 9.86 -0.62 -10.90
C TYR A 7 10.71 -1.89 -10.76
N ALA A 8 10.12 -3.06 -11.00
CA ALA A 8 10.81 -4.35 -10.86
C ALA A 8 12.02 -4.48 -11.79
N VAL A 9 11.90 -3.98 -13.03
CA VAL A 9 12.97 -4.11 -14.04
C VAL A 9 14.09 -3.10 -13.83
N PHE A 10 13.75 -1.84 -13.52
CA PHE A 10 14.71 -0.74 -13.58
C PHE A 10 15.11 -0.18 -12.23
N VAL A 11 14.30 -0.35 -11.18
CA VAL A 11 14.49 0.37 -9.92
C VAL A 11 14.85 -0.59 -8.79
N GLU A 12 14.13 -1.70 -8.66
CA GLU A 12 14.22 -2.60 -7.50
C GLU A 12 15.64 -3.12 -7.25
N HIS A 13 16.32 -3.67 -8.26
CA HIS A 13 17.69 -4.19 -8.11
C HIS A 13 18.69 -3.10 -7.67
N GLN A 14 18.60 -1.91 -8.26
CA GLN A 14 19.50 -0.79 -7.94
C GLN A 14 19.27 -0.29 -6.51
N THR A 15 18.00 -0.22 -6.09
CA THR A 15 17.62 0.17 -4.73
C THR A 15 18.09 -0.87 -3.70
N LEU A 16 17.98 -2.16 -4.01
CA LEU A 16 18.48 -3.25 -3.17
C LEU A 16 20.02 -3.22 -3.05
N ASP A 17 20.74 -2.98 -4.14
CA ASP A 17 22.19 -2.84 -4.12
C ASP A 17 22.63 -1.65 -3.26
N GLN A 18 21.93 -0.51 -3.38
CA GLN A 18 22.20 0.68 -2.57
C GLN A 18 21.96 0.43 -1.07
N MET A 19 20.87 -0.26 -0.71
CA MET A 19 20.61 -0.67 0.66
C MET A 19 21.70 -1.62 1.19
N GLY A 20 22.06 -2.63 0.41
CA GLY A 20 23.11 -3.59 0.75
C GLY A 20 24.46 -2.92 0.96
N GLY A 21 24.86 -2.04 0.05
CA GLY A 21 26.11 -1.28 0.14
C GLY A 21 26.16 -0.35 1.35
N SER A 22 25.06 0.35 1.66
CA SER A 22 24.97 1.22 2.84
C SER A 22 25.14 0.42 4.14
N LEU A 23 24.50 -0.75 4.25
CA LEU A 23 24.62 -1.62 5.42
C LEU A 23 26.03 -2.23 5.54
N ALA A 24 26.62 -2.68 4.43
CA ALA A 24 27.99 -3.19 4.41
C ALA A 24 29.01 -2.12 4.88
N ASN A 25 28.89 -0.89 4.36
CA ASN A 25 29.74 0.23 4.77
C ASN A 25 29.55 0.56 6.25
N ALA A 26 28.32 0.53 6.77
CA ALA A 26 28.08 0.75 8.20
C ALA A 26 28.86 -0.22 9.08
N PHE A 27 28.92 -1.52 8.72
CA PHE A 27 29.71 -2.52 9.44
C PHE A 27 31.22 -2.32 9.28
N VAL A 28 31.69 -1.97 8.08
CA VAL A 28 33.12 -1.67 7.83
C VAL A 28 33.58 -0.48 8.67
N HIS A 29 32.85 0.63 8.63
CA HIS A 29 33.15 1.82 9.43
C HIS A 29 33.10 1.52 10.94
N ALA A 30 32.13 0.73 11.39
CA ALA A 30 32.05 0.30 12.79
C ALA A 30 33.29 -0.50 13.21
N ALA A 31 33.73 -1.46 12.38
CA ALA A 31 34.93 -2.25 12.64
C ALA A 31 36.20 -1.38 12.68
N GLN A 32 36.25 -0.32 11.89
CA GLN A 32 37.34 0.67 11.85
C GLN A 32 37.24 1.74 12.95
N ARG A 33 36.28 1.62 13.87
CA ARG A 33 35.98 2.60 14.94
C ARG A 33 35.57 3.98 14.43
N GLN A 34 35.13 4.07 13.18
CA GLN A 34 34.60 5.27 12.54
C GLN A 34 33.09 5.38 12.79
N MET A 35 32.72 5.67 14.04
CA MET A 35 31.30 5.63 14.46
C MET A 35 30.43 6.70 13.79
N ALA A 36 31.00 7.85 13.43
CA ALA A 36 30.26 8.88 12.70
C ALA A 36 29.87 8.40 11.29
N ASP A 37 30.83 7.83 10.56
CA ASP A 37 30.61 7.31 9.20
C ASP A 37 29.68 6.10 9.20
N SER A 38 29.80 5.23 10.21
CA SER A 38 28.88 4.12 10.41
C SER A 38 27.43 4.58 10.58
N ARG A 39 27.19 5.62 11.38
CA ARG A 39 25.85 6.21 11.57
C ARG A 39 25.33 6.84 10.29
N ALA A 40 26.16 7.60 9.58
CA ALA A 40 25.77 8.21 8.31
C ALA A 40 25.35 7.14 7.27
N ALA A 41 26.05 6.01 7.23
CA ALA A 41 25.70 4.89 6.37
C ALA A 41 24.38 4.21 6.80
N LEU A 42 24.10 4.11 8.10
CA LEU A 42 22.80 3.62 8.61
C LEU A 42 21.64 4.58 8.29
N ASP A 43 21.86 5.88 8.39
CA ASP A 43 20.86 6.89 8.03
C ASP A 43 20.54 6.85 6.53
N ALA A 44 21.57 6.67 5.69
CA ALA A 44 21.39 6.45 4.25
C ALA A 44 20.60 5.17 3.96
N TYR A 45 20.92 4.07 4.64
CA TYR A 45 20.13 2.83 4.54
C TYR A 45 18.67 3.05 4.95
N ALA A 46 18.43 3.72 6.07
CA ALA A 46 17.09 3.96 6.60
C ALA A 46 16.23 4.80 5.62
N SER A 47 16.83 5.83 5.02
CA SER A 47 16.19 6.67 4.01
C SER A 47 15.80 5.87 2.75
N VAL A 48 16.74 5.14 2.16
CA VAL A 48 16.48 4.33 0.96
C VAL A 48 15.43 3.24 1.24
N LYS A 49 15.52 2.60 2.41
CA LYS A 49 14.54 1.59 2.84
C LYS A 49 13.14 2.18 2.99
N TYR A 50 13.03 3.39 3.55
CA TYR A 50 11.74 4.05 3.73
C TYR A 50 11.01 4.22 2.39
N ASP A 51 11.71 4.70 1.37
CA ASP A 51 11.16 4.87 0.02
C ASP A 51 10.81 3.54 -0.63
N TYR A 52 11.73 2.56 -0.55
CA TYR A 52 11.54 1.22 -1.08
C TYR A 52 10.27 0.55 -0.53
N VAL A 53 10.11 0.54 0.80
CA VAL A 53 8.95 -0.09 1.45
C VAL A 53 7.65 0.56 0.99
N ARG A 54 7.63 1.90 0.88
CA ARG A 54 6.43 2.61 0.40
C ARG A 54 6.09 2.28 -1.05
N GLN A 55 7.08 2.14 -1.92
CA GLN A 55 6.86 1.77 -3.32
C GLN A 55 6.28 0.35 -3.46
N VAL A 56 6.83 -0.60 -2.69
CA VAL A 56 6.33 -1.98 -2.62
C VAL A 56 4.91 -2.03 -2.02
N ASP A 57 4.65 -1.25 -0.97
CA ASP A 57 3.31 -1.13 -0.36
C ASP A 57 2.27 -0.66 -1.38
N VAL A 58 2.58 0.41 -2.13
CA VAL A 58 1.70 0.92 -3.20
C VAL A 58 1.42 -0.16 -4.24
N HIS A 59 2.47 -0.81 -4.73
CA HIS A 59 2.35 -1.81 -5.78
C HIS A 59 1.48 -2.99 -5.33
N SER A 60 1.83 -3.60 -4.20
CA SER A 60 1.15 -4.79 -3.68
C SER A 60 -0.32 -4.52 -3.36
N HIS A 61 -0.63 -3.41 -2.67
CA HIS A 61 -2.00 -3.09 -2.32
C HIS A 61 -2.84 -2.70 -3.53
N TRP A 62 -2.30 -1.96 -4.50
CA TRP A 62 -3.10 -1.59 -5.67
C TRP A 62 -3.49 -2.81 -6.49
N ILE A 63 -2.59 -3.79 -6.65
CA ILE A 63 -2.93 -5.07 -7.30
C ILE A 63 -3.92 -5.87 -6.46
N GLY A 64 -3.68 -6.01 -5.16
CA GLY A 64 -4.56 -6.77 -4.26
C GLY A 64 -5.99 -6.22 -4.22
N LEU A 65 -6.14 -4.90 -4.12
CA LEU A 65 -7.43 -4.21 -4.10
C LEU A 65 -8.15 -4.32 -5.45
N ALA A 66 -7.42 -4.19 -6.57
CA ALA A 66 -8.00 -4.42 -7.89
C ALA A 66 -8.50 -5.86 -8.05
N MET A 67 -7.74 -6.83 -7.55
CA MET A 67 -8.15 -8.24 -7.57
C MET A 67 -9.40 -8.47 -6.71
N LEU A 68 -9.44 -7.90 -5.50
CA LEU A 68 -10.63 -7.93 -4.64
C LEU A 68 -11.85 -7.33 -5.35
N MET A 69 -11.69 -6.19 -6.04
CA MET A 69 -12.79 -5.59 -6.79
C MET A 69 -13.31 -6.50 -7.90
N ILE A 70 -12.44 -7.18 -8.64
CA ILE A 70 -12.84 -8.14 -9.69
C ILE A 70 -13.62 -9.31 -9.09
N VAL A 71 -13.09 -9.92 -8.02
CA VAL A 71 -13.74 -11.07 -7.34
C VAL A 71 -15.08 -10.66 -6.75
N LEU A 72 -15.12 -9.52 -6.04
CA LEU A 72 -16.34 -9.01 -5.44
C LEU A 72 -17.35 -8.60 -6.50
N GLY A 73 -16.92 -8.02 -7.62
CA GLY A 73 -17.79 -7.69 -8.75
C GLY A 73 -18.53 -8.92 -9.27
N ALA A 74 -17.86 -10.07 -9.39
CA ALA A 74 -18.50 -11.33 -9.81
C ALA A 74 -19.49 -11.89 -8.77
N ALA A 75 -19.30 -11.59 -7.48
CA ALA A 75 -20.15 -12.06 -6.39
C ALA A 75 -21.18 -11.02 -5.91
N PHE A 76 -21.12 -9.78 -6.40
CA PHE A 76 -21.80 -8.63 -5.79
C PHE A 76 -23.33 -8.71 -5.87
N ASP A 77 -23.84 -9.40 -6.90
CA ASP A 77 -25.28 -9.61 -7.08
C ASP A 77 -25.90 -10.41 -5.93
N ARG A 78 -25.11 -11.27 -5.28
CA ARG A 78 -25.55 -12.08 -4.13
C ARG A 78 -25.64 -11.30 -2.81
N VAL A 79 -25.08 -10.10 -2.74
CA VAL A 79 -25.16 -9.27 -1.53
C VAL A 79 -26.64 -8.94 -1.23
N ALA A 80 -27.18 -9.31 -0.07
CA ALA A 80 -28.59 -9.13 0.27
C ALA A 80 -28.94 -7.69 0.75
N PHE A 81 -28.68 -6.70 -0.10
CA PHE A 81 -29.05 -5.30 0.12
C PHE A 81 -29.80 -4.70 -1.07
N GLY A 82 -30.50 -3.59 -0.84
CA GLY A 82 -31.09 -2.79 -1.91
C GLY A 82 -30.02 -2.18 -2.83
N GLU A 83 -30.40 -1.94 -4.08
CA GLU A 83 -29.52 -1.46 -5.15
C GLU A 83 -28.76 -0.18 -4.79
N ARG A 84 -29.42 0.76 -4.10
CA ARG A 84 -28.79 2.01 -3.63
C ARG A 84 -27.61 1.73 -2.68
N LEU A 85 -27.76 0.84 -1.72
CA LEU A 85 -26.69 0.53 -0.76
C LEU A 85 -25.55 -0.23 -1.45
N LYS A 86 -25.87 -1.17 -2.35
CA LYS A 86 -24.87 -1.84 -3.19
C LYS A 86 -24.02 -0.82 -3.97
N LEU A 87 -24.68 0.15 -4.63
CA LEU A 87 -24.00 1.19 -5.41
C LEU A 87 -23.06 2.03 -4.52
N TRP A 88 -23.53 2.47 -3.35
CA TRP A 88 -22.69 3.23 -2.41
C TRP A 88 -21.50 2.41 -1.89
N THR A 89 -21.70 1.13 -1.59
CA THR A 89 -20.62 0.22 -1.19
C THR A 89 -19.61 0.03 -2.31
N ALA A 90 -20.06 -0.12 -3.56
CA ALA A 90 -19.17 -0.22 -4.72
C ALA A 90 -18.36 1.08 -4.93
N TRP A 91 -18.99 2.24 -4.81
CA TRP A 91 -18.31 3.53 -4.88
C TRP A 91 -17.31 3.73 -3.74
N ALA A 92 -17.67 3.35 -2.51
CA ALA A 92 -16.75 3.42 -1.37
C ALA A 92 -15.54 2.51 -1.56
N LEU A 93 -15.74 1.30 -2.08
CA LEU A 93 -14.66 0.36 -2.38
C LEU A 93 -13.75 0.90 -3.49
N LEU A 94 -14.33 1.44 -4.57
CA LEU A 94 -13.57 2.04 -5.68
C LEU A 94 -12.78 3.27 -5.21
N ALA A 95 -13.44 4.20 -4.53
CA ALA A 95 -12.81 5.41 -4.02
C ALA A 95 -11.69 5.06 -3.04
N GLY A 96 -11.96 4.19 -2.05
CA GLY A 96 -10.95 3.75 -1.10
C GLY A 96 -9.75 3.06 -1.76
N SER A 97 -10.01 2.22 -2.78
CA SER A 97 -8.96 1.50 -3.53
C SER A 97 -8.06 2.41 -4.36
N VAL A 98 -8.52 3.62 -4.69
CA VAL A 98 -7.73 4.64 -5.38
C VAL A 98 -7.08 5.61 -4.38
N LEU A 99 -7.83 6.09 -3.38
CA LEU A 99 -7.33 7.03 -2.38
C LEU A 99 -6.18 6.46 -1.55
N PHE A 100 -6.28 5.19 -1.13
CA PHE A 100 -5.24 4.59 -0.28
C PHE A 100 -3.87 4.55 -0.97
N PRO A 101 -3.71 3.92 -2.17
CA PRO A 101 -2.43 3.91 -2.86
C PRO A 101 -1.92 5.32 -3.21
N LEU A 102 -2.82 6.24 -3.59
CA LEU A 102 -2.43 7.64 -3.85
C LEU A 102 -1.89 8.34 -2.60
N GLY A 103 -2.52 8.13 -1.44
CA GLY A 103 -2.03 8.64 -0.16
C GLY A 103 -0.62 8.13 0.16
N VAL A 104 -0.36 6.84 -0.08
CA VAL A 104 0.96 6.24 0.15
C VAL A 104 2.00 6.78 -0.84
N ILE A 105 1.68 6.95 -2.12
CA ILE A 105 2.58 7.60 -3.11
C ILE A 105 2.93 9.02 -2.64
N LEU A 106 1.93 9.77 -2.17
CA LEU A 106 2.13 11.13 -1.71
C LEU A 106 2.97 11.18 -0.44
N GLN A 107 2.90 10.17 0.44
CA GLN A 107 3.78 10.04 1.60
C GLN A 107 5.24 9.83 1.19
N THR A 108 5.50 9.06 0.13
CA THR A 108 6.85 8.90 -0.44
C THR A 108 7.37 10.23 -0.97
N ALA A 109 6.58 10.91 -1.82
CA ALA A 109 7.00 12.17 -2.43
C ALA A 109 7.22 13.31 -1.42
N SER A 110 6.44 13.32 -0.33
CA SER A 110 6.48 14.38 0.69
C SER A 110 7.23 14.01 1.98
N HIS A 111 7.89 12.84 2.03
CA HIS A 111 8.57 12.32 3.22
C HIS A 111 7.68 12.34 4.49
N GLY A 112 6.44 11.88 4.35
CA GLY A 112 5.55 11.66 5.50
C GLY A 112 4.64 12.83 5.89
N SER A 113 4.19 13.66 4.93
CA SER A 113 3.24 14.74 5.24
C SER A 113 1.96 14.23 5.94
N MET A 114 1.42 15.05 6.84
CA MET A 114 0.18 14.76 7.57
C MET A 114 -1.01 14.58 6.62
N PHE A 115 -1.07 15.39 5.56
CA PHE A 115 -2.12 15.31 4.54
C PHE A 115 -2.09 13.97 3.79
N ALA A 116 -0.92 13.54 3.33
CA ALA A 116 -0.77 12.26 2.64
C ALA A 116 -1.16 11.08 3.55
N SER A 117 -0.81 11.17 4.84
CA SER A 117 -1.20 10.20 5.85
C SER A 117 -2.71 10.17 6.10
N ALA A 118 -3.35 11.32 6.20
CA ALA A 118 -4.80 11.40 6.32
C ALA A 118 -5.50 10.78 5.09
N LEU A 119 -4.99 11.03 3.89
CA LEU A 119 -5.54 10.47 2.66
C LEU A 119 -5.46 8.94 2.63
N ALA A 120 -4.31 8.38 3.03
CA ALA A 120 -4.14 6.92 3.15
C ALA A 120 -5.08 6.33 4.21
N ILE A 121 -5.19 6.96 5.38
CA ILE A 121 -6.09 6.52 6.46
C ILE A 121 -7.54 6.52 5.99
N VAL A 122 -8.02 7.61 5.39
CA VAL A 122 -9.39 7.70 4.87
C VAL A 122 -9.64 6.66 3.78
N GLY A 123 -8.71 6.50 2.84
CA GLY A 123 -8.80 5.48 1.79
C GLY A 123 -8.93 4.06 2.36
N SER A 124 -8.09 3.70 3.33
CA SER A 124 -8.15 2.39 3.98
C SER A 124 -9.45 2.18 4.77
N ALA A 125 -9.92 3.20 5.51
CA ALA A 125 -11.17 3.13 6.25
C ALA A 125 -12.38 2.91 5.33
N LEU A 126 -12.40 3.56 4.15
CA LEU A 126 -13.44 3.35 3.14
C LEU A 126 -13.46 1.90 2.63
N VAL A 127 -12.29 1.35 2.30
CA VAL A 127 -12.19 -0.06 1.86
C VAL A 127 -12.67 -1.00 2.95
N ILE A 128 -12.17 -0.84 4.19
CA ILE A 128 -12.54 -1.71 5.32
C ILE A 128 -14.05 -1.63 5.59
N GLY A 129 -14.61 -0.42 5.62
CA GLY A 129 -16.05 -0.22 5.81
C GLY A 129 -16.87 -0.86 4.70
N ALA A 130 -16.47 -0.69 3.43
CA ALA A 130 -17.15 -1.31 2.29
C ALA A 130 -17.10 -2.83 2.36
N LEU A 131 -15.94 -3.42 2.67
CA LEU A 131 -15.78 -4.87 2.84
C LEU A 131 -16.61 -5.40 4.00
N ALA A 132 -16.68 -4.69 5.13
CA ALA A 132 -17.51 -5.08 6.27
C ALA A 132 -19.00 -5.08 5.91
N VAL A 133 -19.47 -4.06 5.18
CA VAL A 133 -20.85 -4.01 4.67
C VAL A 133 -21.10 -5.18 3.73
N THR A 134 -20.22 -5.42 2.75
CA THR A 134 -20.37 -6.55 1.81
C THR A 134 -20.41 -7.90 2.53
N ALA A 135 -19.52 -8.13 3.49
CA ALA A 135 -19.51 -9.35 4.31
C ALA A 135 -20.83 -9.53 5.08
N PHE A 136 -21.32 -8.46 5.71
CA PHE A 136 -22.61 -8.50 6.40
C PHE A 136 -23.77 -8.77 5.44
N GLY A 137 -23.73 -8.23 4.23
CA GLY A 137 -24.73 -8.50 3.19
C GLY A 137 -24.75 -9.96 2.74
N PHE A 138 -23.60 -10.62 2.64
CA PHE A 138 -23.54 -12.07 2.36
C PHE A 138 -24.04 -12.92 3.54
N MET A 139 -23.78 -12.51 4.78
CA MET A 139 -24.32 -13.22 5.95
C MET A 139 -25.84 -13.17 6.00
N ARG A 140 -26.45 -12.03 5.63
CA ARG A 140 -27.90 -11.86 5.58
C ARG A 140 -28.58 -12.73 4.52
N GLU A 141 -27.94 -12.91 3.36
CA GLU A 141 -28.45 -13.79 2.30
C GLU A 141 -28.62 -15.23 2.81
N LYS A 142 -27.59 -15.77 3.48
CA LYS A 142 -27.59 -17.14 4.01
C LYS A 142 -28.64 -17.40 5.10
N THR A 143 -29.10 -16.36 5.78
CA THR A 143 -30.14 -16.48 6.83
C THR A 143 -31.55 -16.37 6.26
N ALA A 144 -31.69 -15.91 5.01
CA ALA A 144 -32.97 -15.76 4.32
C ALA A 144 -33.30 -16.91 3.35
N SER A 145 -32.32 -17.78 3.05
CA SER A 145 -32.48 -19.03 2.27
C SER A 145 -32.75 -20.23 3.15
#